data_AF-A0A0W8E9E4-F1
#
_entry.id   AF-A0A0W8E9E4-F1
#
_cell.length_a   1.000
_cell.length_b   1.000
_cell.length_c   1.000
_cell.angle_alpha   90.00
_cell.angle_beta   90.00
_cell.angle_gamma   90.00
#
_symmetry.space_group_name_H-M   'P 1'
#
loop_
_entity.id
_entity.type
_entity.pdbx_description
1 polymer ?
#
loop_
_entity_poly.entity_id
_entity_poly.type
_entity_poly.pdbx_seq_one_letter_code
_entity_poly.pdbx_strand_id
1 'polypeptide(L)'
;MLNCPKCKKTSLIMQSNIFSCSNCGFKIGRTILKKNITPDMINELYSNGRTRLIQGFVSKKGKPFEASLVLEGDKVVFSFPGEKKDSQTTKIRIHSSSPGLANIKITGKVQYDTLVDFGLVSSRMAECLGVIAAAKYLKHHNVSGNVNISANNREFVQYVLRETVPRKKEMQNTIIYLWNILEEFEWDISYQRQQKTKLTGGTRVKSFPQSLFPWLRIEKTIAGDMIYVTLPNCPAAQAQIIASIRLAKKDGEGSIVIPLNARGALDAWINAVTKRNG
;
A
#
# COMPACT_ATOMS: atom_id res chain seq x y z
N MET A 1 8.32 -16.12 35.28
CA MET A 1 7.48 -14.93 35.03
C MET A 1 6.95 -15.01 33.61
N LEU A 2 5.67 -14.67 33.38
CA LEU A 2 5.05 -14.74 32.06
C LEU A 2 5.06 -13.33 31.46
N ASN A 3 5.85 -13.06 30.42
CA ASN A 3 6.01 -11.71 29.90
C ASN A 3 4.95 -11.36 28.86
N CYS A 4 4.53 -10.09 28.83
CA CYS A 4 3.54 -9.64 27.87
C CYS A 4 4.13 -9.59 26.45
N PRO A 5 3.57 -10.33 25.47
CA PRO A 5 4.09 -10.34 24.11
C PRO A 5 3.86 -9.01 23.37
N LYS A 6 2.88 -8.20 23.80
CA LYS A 6 2.58 -6.88 23.22
C LYS A 6 3.59 -5.81 23.67
N CYS A 7 3.70 -5.54 24.98
CA CYS A 7 4.51 -4.42 25.46
C CYS A 7 5.93 -4.80 25.87
N LYS A 8 6.22 -6.09 26.07
CA LYS A 8 7.51 -6.64 26.53
C LYS A 8 8.07 -6.04 27.84
N LYS A 9 7.30 -5.19 28.53
CA LYS A 9 7.74 -4.42 29.70
C LYS A 9 7.19 -4.95 31.02
N THR A 10 6.11 -5.71 30.99
CA THR A 10 5.35 -6.09 32.19
C THR A 10 4.93 -7.55 32.10
N SER A 11 4.87 -8.23 33.24
CA SER A 11 4.36 -9.60 33.30
C SER A 11 2.83 -9.64 33.17
N LEU A 12 2.33 -10.72 32.57
CA LEU A 12 0.92 -11.04 32.45
C LEU A 12 0.37 -11.55 33.78
N ILE A 13 -0.81 -11.07 34.12
CA ILE A 13 -1.58 -11.54 35.26
C ILE A 13 -2.59 -12.57 34.74
N MET A 14 -2.62 -13.72 35.41
CA MET A 14 -3.55 -14.80 35.11
C MET A 14 -4.82 -14.60 35.95
N GLN A 15 -5.95 -14.37 35.30
CA GLN A 15 -7.25 -14.21 35.96
C GLN A 15 -8.23 -15.22 35.37
N SER A 16 -8.58 -16.23 36.17
CA SER A 16 -9.50 -17.33 35.85
C SER A 16 -9.24 -17.98 34.47
N ASN A 17 -9.81 -17.42 33.40
CA ASN A 17 -9.74 -17.92 32.03
C ASN A 17 -9.03 -16.99 31.03
N ILE A 18 -8.35 -15.93 31.49
CA ILE A 18 -7.70 -14.93 30.62
C ILE A 18 -6.29 -14.61 31.16
N PHE A 19 -5.34 -14.45 30.26
CA PHE A 19 -4.08 -13.77 30.53
C PHE A 19 -4.21 -12.31 30.14
N SER A 20 -3.93 -11.40 31.06
CA SER A 20 -4.09 -9.96 30.84
C SER A 20 -2.85 -9.17 31.22
N CYS A 21 -2.55 -8.11 30.48
CA CYS A 21 -1.50 -7.15 30.79
C CYS A 21 -2.13 -5.87 31.34
N SER A 22 -1.77 -5.49 32.57
CA SER A 22 -2.24 -4.26 33.22
C SER A 22 -1.75 -2.99 32.53
N ASN A 23 -0.59 -3.04 31.85
CA ASN A 23 0.05 -1.88 31.26
C ASN A 23 -0.49 -1.52 29.86
N CYS A 24 -0.67 -2.52 28.97
CA CYS A 24 -1.01 -2.27 27.55
C CYS A 24 -2.37 -2.79 27.10
N GLY A 25 -3.17 -3.31 28.05
CA GLY A 25 -4.52 -3.83 27.78
C GLY A 25 -4.57 -5.13 26.98
N PHE A 26 -3.44 -5.78 26.73
CA PHE A 26 -3.39 -7.08 26.04
C PHE A 26 -4.20 -8.13 26.81
N LYS A 27 -5.06 -8.87 26.13
CA LYS A 27 -5.86 -9.97 26.70
C LYS A 27 -5.86 -11.16 25.73
N ILE A 28 -5.59 -12.35 26.26
CA ILE A 28 -5.71 -13.61 25.52
C ILE A 28 -6.43 -14.65 26.39
N GLY A 29 -7.42 -15.33 25.81
CA GLY A 29 -8.12 -16.40 26.51
C GLY A 29 -7.20 -17.59 26.78
N ARG A 30 -7.33 -18.19 27.96
CA ARG A 30 -6.64 -19.42 28.34
C ARG A 30 -7.10 -20.61 27.52
N THR A 31 -8.34 -20.56 27.02
CA THR A 31 -8.86 -21.57 26.11
C THR A 31 -9.31 -20.90 24.81
N ILE A 32 -8.74 -21.33 23.69
CA ILE A 32 -9.09 -20.87 22.34
C ILE A 32 -9.54 -22.09 21.54
N LEU A 33 -10.78 -22.08 21.05
CA LEU A 33 -11.35 -23.15 20.21
C LEU A 33 -11.05 -24.57 20.72
N LYS A 34 -11.38 -24.80 22.00
CA LYS A 34 -11.17 -26.05 22.76
C LYS A 34 -9.71 -26.44 23.02
N LYS A 35 -8.75 -25.56 22.78
CA LYS A 35 -7.33 -25.76 23.13
C LYS A 35 -6.88 -24.84 24.24
N ASN A 36 -6.16 -25.40 25.22
CA ASN A 36 -5.59 -24.68 26.35
C ASN A 36 -4.28 -24.02 25.91
N ILE A 37 -4.13 -22.73 26.18
CA ILE A 37 -2.94 -21.94 25.88
C ILE A 37 -2.00 -22.02 27.07
N THR A 38 -0.88 -22.72 26.88
CA THR A 38 0.11 -22.93 27.94
C THR A 38 0.99 -21.69 28.13
N PRO A 39 1.62 -21.53 29.32
CA PRO A 39 2.63 -20.51 29.54
C PRO A 39 3.75 -20.53 28.49
N ASP A 40 4.17 -21.71 28.04
CA ASP A 40 5.21 -21.86 27.03
C ASP A 40 4.80 -21.25 25.69
N MET A 41 3.54 -21.44 25.28
CA MET A 41 3.01 -20.83 24.05
C MET A 41 2.98 -19.31 24.14
N ILE A 42 2.74 -18.77 25.34
CA ILE A 42 2.79 -17.31 25.57
C ILE A 42 4.23 -16.81 25.55
N ASN A 43 5.18 -17.60 26.07
CA ASN A 43 6.60 -17.30 25.93
C ASN A 43 7.05 -17.36 24.46
N GLU A 44 6.54 -18.31 23.66
CA GLU A 44 6.78 -18.33 22.22
C GLU A 44 6.22 -17.10 21.51
N LEU A 45 5.00 -16.66 21.85
CA LEU A 45 4.43 -15.41 21.37
C LEU A 45 5.28 -14.19 21.77
N TYR A 46 5.85 -14.20 22.98
CA TYR A 46 6.72 -13.13 23.47
C TYR A 46 8.05 -13.08 22.71
N SER A 47 8.70 -14.23 22.55
CA SER A 47 10.03 -14.34 21.94
C SER A 47 9.98 -14.20 20.42
N ASN A 48 9.07 -14.93 19.76
CA ASN A 48 9.04 -15.10 18.31
C ASN A 48 7.88 -14.35 17.63
N GLY A 49 6.95 -13.77 18.39
CA GLY A 49 5.70 -13.21 17.84
C GLY A 49 4.72 -14.27 17.32
N ARG A 50 5.08 -15.55 17.39
CA ARG A 50 4.28 -16.69 16.91
C ARG A 50 4.53 -17.94 17.74
N THR A 51 3.52 -18.80 17.85
CA THR A 51 3.68 -20.15 18.39
C THR A 51 4.10 -21.15 17.33
N ARG A 52 4.57 -22.31 17.78
CA ARG A 52 4.60 -23.53 16.95
C ARG A 52 3.20 -23.91 16.46
N LEU A 53 3.16 -24.82 15.50
CA LEU A 53 1.91 -25.34 14.95
C LEU A 53 1.16 -26.11 16.06
N ILE A 54 -0.05 -25.68 16.36
CA ILE A 54 -0.90 -26.30 17.39
C ILE A 54 -1.96 -27.12 16.68
N GLN A 55 -2.03 -28.40 17.04
CA GLN A 55 -2.97 -29.33 16.45
C GLN A 55 -4.26 -29.46 17.27
N GLY A 56 -5.36 -29.70 16.55
CA GLY A 56 -6.65 -30.06 17.14
C GLY A 56 -7.51 -28.88 17.60
N PHE A 57 -7.31 -27.68 17.06
CA PHE A 57 -8.32 -26.64 17.19
C PHE A 57 -9.62 -27.11 16.55
N VAL A 58 -10.76 -26.76 17.13
CA VAL A 58 -12.07 -27.15 16.58
C VAL A 58 -12.82 -25.92 16.10
N SER A 59 -13.09 -25.86 14.79
CA SER A 59 -13.84 -24.76 14.19
C SER A 59 -15.28 -24.70 14.73
N LYS A 60 -15.98 -23.57 14.51
CA LYS A 60 -17.41 -23.47 14.85
C LYS A 60 -18.28 -24.52 14.16
N LYS A 61 -17.82 -25.07 13.02
CA LYS A 61 -18.48 -26.16 12.27
C LYS A 61 -18.06 -27.56 12.73
N GLY A 62 -17.34 -27.68 13.86
CA GLY A 62 -16.92 -28.96 14.43
C GLY A 62 -15.70 -29.61 13.77
N LYS A 63 -15.17 -29.04 12.67
CA LYS A 63 -14.00 -29.62 11.98
C LYS A 63 -12.70 -29.31 12.74
N PRO A 64 -11.85 -30.32 13.01
CA PRO A 64 -10.52 -30.10 13.57
C PRO A 64 -9.60 -29.43 12.54
N PHE A 65 -8.67 -28.60 13.00
CA PHE A 65 -7.64 -27.98 12.18
C PHE A 65 -6.37 -27.71 12.99
N GLU A 66 -5.29 -27.43 12.27
CA GLU A 66 -3.96 -27.09 12.80
C GLU A 66 -3.65 -25.63 12.47
N ALA A 67 -3.13 -24.87 13.44
CA ALA A 67 -2.72 -23.49 13.21
C ALA A 67 -1.68 -23.03 14.25
N SER A 68 -0.85 -22.07 13.88
CA SER A 68 -0.08 -21.26 14.83
C SER A 68 -0.90 -20.07 15.29
N LEU A 69 -0.65 -19.59 16.51
CA LEU A 69 -1.13 -18.29 16.98
C LEU A 69 -0.05 -17.24 16.70
N VAL A 70 -0.44 -16.12 16.11
CA VAL A 70 0.46 -15.01 15.74
C VAL A 70 -0.07 -13.72 16.34
N LEU A 71 0.84 -12.89 16.87
CA LEU A 71 0.51 -11.55 17.33
C LEU A 71 0.51 -10.57 16.13
N GLU A 72 -0.66 -10.10 15.70
CA GLU A 72 -0.81 -9.07 14.69
C GLU A 72 -1.33 -7.77 15.33
N GLY A 73 -0.42 -6.81 15.50
CA GLY A 73 -0.69 -5.57 16.22
C GLY A 73 -1.14 -5.83 17.66
N ASP A 74 -2.42 -5.60 17.91
CA ASP A 74 -3.04 -5.72 19.24
C ASP A 74 -3.80 -7.03 19.47
N LYS A 75 -3.84 -7.92 18.47
CA LYS A 75 -4.69 -9.13 18.49
C LYS A 75 -3.89 -10.38 18.18
N VAL A 76 -4.37 -11.51 18.69
CA VAL A 76 -3.85 -12.84 18.35
C VAL A 76 -4.72 -13.44 17.26
N VAL A 77 -4.10 -13.83 16.15
CA VAL A 77 -4.77 -14.42 14.98
C VAL A 77 -4.22 -15.82 14.68
N PHE A 78 -5.01 -16.63 13.98
CA PHE A 78 -4.56 -17.93 13.48
C PHE A 78 -3.72 -17.77 12.21
N SER A 79 -2.65 -18.56 12.09
CA SER A 79 -1.86 -18.76 10.88
C SER A 79 -1.87 -20.24 10.54
N PHE A 80 -2.44 -20.60 9.40
CA PHE A 80 -2.57 -22.01 9.00
C PHE A 80 -1.31 -22.51 8.28
N PRO A 81 -0.94 -23.80 8.39
CA PRO A 81 0.16 -24.37 7.63
C PRO A 81 -0.14 -24.25 6.13
N GLY A 82 0.80 -23.68 5.37
CA GLY A 82 0.61 -23.33 3.96
C GLY A 82 0.09 -21.90 3.71
N GLU A 83 -0.44 -21.22 4.72
CA GLU A 83 -0.55 -19.76 4.69
C GLU A 83 0.83 -19.18 5.01
N LYS A 84 1.54 -18.67 3.99
CA LYS A 84 2.58 -17.67 4.22
C LYS A 84 1.87 -16.41 4.75
N LYS A 85 1.59 -16.35 6.07
CA LYS A 85 1.24 -15.08 6.71
C LYS A 85 2.52 -14.27 6.87
N ASP A 86 2.78 -13.59 5.77
CA ASP A 86 3.81 -12.59 5.60
C ASP A 86 3.65 -11.44 6.59
N SER A 87 4.30 -11.54 7.74
CA SER A 87 4.65 -10.36 8.54
C SER A 87 5.71 -9.49 7.87
N GLN A 88 6.30 -9.95 6.75
CA GLN A 88 7.32 -9.22 5.97
C GLN A 88 6.84 -8.68 4.62
N THR A 89 5.74 -9.16 4.05
CA THR A 89 5.29 -8.75 2.70
C THR A 89 4.46 -7.49 2.75
N THR A 90 4.88 -6.55 1.93
CA THR A 90 4.15 -5.32 1.72
C THR A 90 3.09 -5.56 0.65
N LYS A 91 1.83 -5.27 0.95
CA LYS A 91 0.73 -5.45 0.01
C LYS A 91 0.36 -4.11 -0.59
N ILE A 92 0.36 -4.04 -1.92
CA ILE A 92 -0.15 -2.90 -2.68
C ILE A 92 -1.51 -3.32 -3.26
N ARG A 93 -2.55 -2.56 -2.95
CA ARG A 93 -3.86 -2.68 -3.59
C ARG A 93 -4.14 -1.41 -4.37
N ILE A 94 -4.24 -1.56 -5.69
CA ILE A 94 -4.68 -0.51 -6.58
C ILE A 94 -6.11 -0.81 -7.01
N HIS A 95 -6.98 0.19 -6.97
CA HIS A 95 -8.26 0.07 -7.67
C HIS A 95 -8.66 1.33 -8.40
N SER A 96 -9.11 1.17 -9.66
CA SER A 96 -9.73 2.25 -10.42
C SER A 96 -11.25 2.16 -10.35
N SER A 97 -11.89 3.28 -10.01
CA SER A 97 -13.37 3.40 -9.99
C SER A 97 -13.92 4.02 -11.29
N SER A 98 -13.09 4.82 -11.97
CA SER A 98 -13.34 5.42 -13.27
C SER A 98 -12.01 5.62 -14.00
N PRO A 99 -12.02 5.94 -15.30
CA PRO A 99 -10.82 6.43 -15.99
C PRO A 99 -10.18 7.60 -15.21
N GLY A 100 -8.86 7.69 -15.25
CA GLY A 100 -8.06 8.71 -14.54
C GLY A 100 -7.84 8.44 -13.06
N LEU A 101 -8.81 7.85 -12.36
CA LEU A 101 -8.77 7.68 -10.91
C LEU A 101 -8.18 6.33 -10.50
N ALA A 102 -7.22 6.35 -9.59
CA ALA A 102 -6.69 5.16 -8.94
C ALA A 102 -6.55 5.38 -7.44
N ASN A 103 -7.15 4.50 -6.65
CA ASN A 103 -6.93 4.45 -5.22
C ASN A 103 -5.73 3.55 -4.92
N ILE A 104 -4.74 4.10 -4.24
CA ILE A 104 -3.51 3.43 -3.86
C ILE A 104 -3.61 3.11 -2.38
N LYS A 105 -3.59 1.83 -2.04
CA LYS A 105 -3.56 1.36 -0.65
C LYS A 105 -2.36 0.46 -0.42
N ILE A 106 -1.54 0.80 0.56
CA ILE A 106 -0.35 0.05 0.96
C ILE A 106 -0.54 -0.39 2.41
N THR A 107 -0.26 -1.67 2.66
CA THR A 107 -0.29 -2.26 4.00
C THR A 107 0.93 -3.15 4.22
N GLY A 108 1.37 -3.33 5.46
CA GLY A 108 2.59 -4.06 5.81
C GLY A 108 3.58 -3.14 6.51
N LYS A 109 4.81 -3.08 6.00
CA LYS A 109 5.91 -2.27 6.59
C LYS A 109 5.61 -0.77 6.64
N VAL A 110 4.80 -0.29 5.69
CA VAL A 110 4.27 1.08 5.68
C VAL A 110 2.76 1.03 5.46
N GLN A 111 2.05 2.04 6.00
CA GLN A 111 0.63 2.22 5.77
C GLN A 111 0.40 3.49 4.96
N TYR A 112 -0.37 3.37 3.88
CA TYR A 112 -0.69 4.50 3.01
C TYR A 112 -2.02 4.24 2.31
N ASP A 113 -2.90 5.23 2.23
CA ASP A 113 -4.18 5.12 1.52
C ASP A 113 -4.55 6.48 0.93
N THR A 114 -4.62 6.57 -0.39
CA THR A 114 -5.01 7.81 -1.08
C THR A 114 -5.73 7.51 -2.38
N LEU A 115 -6.67 8.38 -2.74
CA LEU A 115 -7.19 8.46 -4.10
C LEU A 115 -6.31 9.43 -4.91
N VAL A 116 -5.93 9.03 -6.12
CA VAL A 116 -5.12 9.85 -7.03
C VAL A 116 -5.85 10.04 -8.36
N ASP A 117 -5.82 11.26 -8.86
CA ASP A 117 -6.28 11.62 -10.20
C ASP A 117 -5.07 11.78 -11.14
N PHE A 118 -4.97 10.91 -12.13
CA PHE A 118 -3.94 10.93 -13.18
C PHE A 118 -4.45 11.56 -14.48
N GLY A 119 -5.63 12.21 -14.46
CA GLY A 119 -6.17 12.98 -15.57
C GLY A 119 -6.86 12.11 -16.62
N LEU A 120 -6.76 12.52 -17.88
CA LEU A 120 -7.48 11.89 -19.00
C LEU A 120 -6.79 10.62 -19.51
N VAL A 121 -6.65 9.63 -18.62
CA VAL A 121 -6.07 8.32 -18.93
C VAL A 121 -7.07 7.18 -18.73
N SER A 122 -6.90 6.08 -19.45
CA SER A 122 -7.77 4.90 -19.26
C SER A 122 -7.58 4.27 -17.87
N SER A 123 -8.55 3.51 -17.37
CA SER A 123 -8.43 2.77 -16.10
C SER A 123 -7.19 1.86 -16.04
N ARG A 124 -6.82 1.21 -17.15
CA ARG A 124 -5.58 0.40 -17.26
C ARG A 124 -4.33 1.22 -16.98
N MET A 125 -4.28 2.42 -17.56
CA MET A 125 -3.17 3.35 -17.39
C MET A 125 -3.16 3.93 -15.97
N ALA A 126 -4.31 4.32 -15.43
CA ALA A 126 -4.43 4.82 -14.07
C ALA A 126 -3.94 3.79 -13.03
N GLU A 127 -4.28 2.51 -13.20
CA GLU A 127 -3.78 1.45 -12.32
C GLU A 127 -2.27 1.25 -12.45
N CYS A 128 -1.74 1.26 -13.67
CA CYS A 128 -0.31 1.19 -13.93
C CYS A 128 0.47 2.34 -13.24
N LEU A 129 0.00 3.58 -13.43
CA LEU A 129 0.57 4.76 -12.78
C LEU A 129 0.44 4.69 -11.25
N GLY A 130 -0.66 4.13 -10.75
CA GLY A 130 -0.87 3.87 -9.33
C GLY A 130 0.16 2.88 -8.74
N VAL A 131 0.44 1.77 -9.44
CA VAL A 131 1.50 0.82 -9.02
C VAL A 131 2.87 1.49 -9.07
N ILE A 132 3.19 2.26 -10.13
CA ILE A 132 4.45 3.00 -10.24
C ILE A 132 4.62 3.95 -9.05
N ALA A 133 3.59 4.75 -8.73
CA ALA A 133 3.61 5.67 -7.60
C ALA A 133 3.84 4.92 -6.28
N ALA A 134 3.13 3.82 -6.06
CA ALA A 134 3.28 2.99 -4.87
C ALA A 134 4.67 2.38 -4.74
N ALA A 135 5.23 1.81 -5.82
CA ALA A 135 6.54 1.16 -5.79
C ALA A 135 7.67 2.17 -5.51
N LYS A 136 7.62 3.37 -6.11
CA LYS A 136 8.58 4.43 -5.78
C LYS A 136 8.41 4.95 -4.35
N TYR A 137 7.17 4.98 -3.85
CA TYR A 137 6.90 5.30 -2.44
C TYR A 137 7.53 4.28 -1.49
N LEU A 138 7.39 2.98 -1.79
CA LEU A 138 8.05 1.93 -1.03
C LEU A 138 9.58 2.10 -1.03
N LYS A 139 10.15 2.34 -2.21
CA LYS A 139 11.60 2.57 -2.36
C LYS A 139 12.09 3.74 -1.50
N HIS A 140 11.37 4.87 -1.51
CA HIS A 140 11.74 6.02 -0.70
C HIS A 140 11.73 5.73 0.81
N HIS A 141 10.84 4.84 1.25
CA HIS A 141 10.74 4.41 2.66
C HIS A 141 11.64 3.22 2.98
N ASN A 142 12.60 2.87 2.11
CA ASN A 142 13.52 1.74 2.27
C ASN A 142 12.80 0.41 2.55
N VAL A 143 11.60 0.23 1.99
CA VAL A 143 10.87 -1.02 2.08
C VAL A 143 11.53 -2.02 1.14
N SER A 144 11.94 -3.17 1.68
CA SER A 144 12.53 -4.29 0.94
C SER A 144 11.72 -5.58 1.10
N GLY A 145 12.01 -6.58 0.28
CA GLY A 145 11.41 -7.91 0.35
C GLY A 145 10.19 -8.08 -0.55
N ASN A 146 9.34 -9.05 -0.21
CA ASN A 146 8.20 -9.43 -1.01
C ASN A 146 7.13 -8.31 -1.09
N VAL A 147 6.65 -8.02 -2.29
CA VAL A 147 5.61 -7.05 -2.61
C VAL A 147 4.48 -7.74 -3.37
N ASN A 148 3.33 -7.89 -2.72
CA ASN A 148 2.15 -8.49 -3.36
C ASN A 148 1.22 -7.39 -3.85
N ILE A 149 1.06 -7.32 -5.16
CA ILE A 149 0.26 -6.31 -5.84
C ILE A 149 -1.11 -6.92 -6.19
N SER A 150 -2.17 -6.16 -5.96
CA SER A 150 -3.51 -6.52 -6.40
C SER A 150 -4.15 -5.35 -7.14
N ALA A 151 -4.77 -5.65 -8.28
CA ALA A 151 -5.40 -4.66 -9.14
C ALA A 151 -6.79 -5.15 -9.59
N ASN A 152 -7.73 -4.23 -9.85
CA ASN A 152 -9.10 -4.58 -10.25
C ASN A 152 -9.34 -4.49 -11.76
N ASN A 153 -8.36 -4.09 -12.56
CA ASN A 153 -8.42 -4.22 -14.01
C ASN A 153 -7.67 -5.47 -14.49
N ARG A 154 -8.43 -6.43 -15.04
CA ARG A 154 -7.87 -7.70 -15.52
C ARG A 154 -6.83 -7.49 -16.63
N GLU A 155 -7.15 -6.72 -17.66
CA GLU A 155 -6.22 -6.50 -18.78
C GLU A 155 -4.90 -5.88 -18.32
N PHE A 156 -4.94 -4.93 -17.38
CA PHE A 156 -3.72 -4.37 -16.80
C PHE A 156 -2.86 -5.46 -16.13
N VAL A 157 -3.46 -6.32 -15.30
CA VAL A 157 -2.75 -7.44 -14.67
C VAL A 157 -2.13 -8.35 -15.74
N GLN A 158 -2.86 -8.65 -16.81
CA GLN A 158 -2.36 -9.47 -17.93
C GLN A 158 -1.20 -8.80 -18.67
N TYR A 159 -1.17 -7.47 -18.78
CA TYR A 159 -0.03 -6.75 -19.35
C TYR A 159 1.22 -6.90 -18.47
N VAL A 160 1.07 -6.73 -17.16
CA VAL A 160 2.21 -6.82 -16.21
C VAL A 160 2.77 -8.24 -16.16
N LEU A 161 1.90 -9.26 -16.23
CA LEU A 161 2.28 -10.67 -16.31
C LEU A 161 2.78 -11.11 -17.70
N ARG A 162 2.88 -10.18 -18.67
CA ARG A 162 3.31 -10.46 -20.06
C ARG A 162 2.42 -11.45 -20.82
N GLU A 163 1.20 -11.69 -20.34
CA GLU A 163 0.22 -12.54 -21.04
C GLU A 163 -0.31 -11.86 -22.31
N THR A 164 -0.38 -10.52 -22.29
CA THR A 164 -0.84 -9.72 -23.43
C THR A 164 -0.03 -8.45 -23.57
N VAL A 165 0.00 -7.88 -24.78
CA VAL A 165 0.75 -6.65 -25.09
C VAL A 165 -0.22 -5.50 -25.34
N PRO A 166 -0.05 -4.33 -24.66
CA PRO A 166 -0.86 -3.16 -24.94
C PRO A 166 -0.68 -2.66 -26.37
N ARG A 167 -1.75 -2.25 -27.05
CA ARG A 167 -1.66 -1.70 -28.42
C ARG A 167 -1.01 -0.31 -28.51
N LYS A 168 -1.19 0.52 -27.46
CA LYS A 168 -0.70 1.90 -27.45
C LYS A 168 0.75 1.95 -26.96
N LYS A 169 1.65 2.60 -27.72
CA LYS A 169 3.07 2.79 -27.36
C LYS A 169 3.25 3.43 -25.98
N GLU A 170 2.43 4.41 -25.63
CA GLU A 170 2.47 5.06 -24.32
C GLU A 170 2.28 4.06 -23.15
N MET A 171 1.33 3.14 -23.28
CA MET A 171 1.08 2.10 -22.28
C MET A 171 2.24 1.09 -22.24
N GLN A 172 2.79 0.71 -23.40
CA GLN A 172 3.96 -0.17 -23.47
C GLN A 172 5.16 0.44 -22.73
N ASN A 173 5.49 1.70 -23.02
CA ASN A 173 6.59 2.42 -22.36
C ASN A 173 6.38 2.52 -20.84
N THR A 174 5.14 2.73 -20.42
CA THR A 174 4.79 2.81 -18.99
C THR A 174 4.91 1.45 -18.29
N ILE A 175 4.54 0.35 -18.95
CA ILE A 175 4.73 -1.01 -18.43
C ILE A 175 6.21 -1.37 -18.34
N ILE A 176 7.02 -1.00 -19.34
CA ILE A 176 8.49 -1.19 -19.28
C ILE A 176 9.06 -0.45 -18.08
N TYR A 177 8.66 0.81 -17.89
CA TYR A 177 9.07 1.60 -16.73
C TYR A 177 8.64 0.96 -15.41
N LEU A 178 7.42 0.41 -15.35
CA LEU A 178 6.92 -0.31 -14.18
C LEU A 178 7.79 -1.53 -13.86
N TRP A 179 8.13 -2.37 -14.84
CA TRP A 179 8.99 -3.53 -14.62
C TRP A 179 10.35 -3.15 -14.05
N ASN A 180 11.01 -2.14 -14.62
CA ASN A 180 12.32 -1.69 -14.15
C ASN A 180 12.30 -1.24 -12.68
N ILE A 181 11.19 -0.67 -12.20
CA ILE A 181 11.06 -0.32 -10.77
C ILE A 181 10.80 -1.55 -9.92
N LEU A 182 9.96 -2.47 -10.41
CA LEU A 182 9.60 -3.66 -9.66
C LEU A 182 10.75 -4.67 -9.55
N GLU A 183 11.74 -4.63 -10.45
CA GLU A 183 12.98 -5.45 -10.36
C GLU A 183 13.73 -5.29 -9.03
N GLU A 184 13.53 -4.18 -8.32
CA GLU A 184 14.13 -3.94 -7.00
C GLU A 184 13.44 -4.72 -5.86
N PHE A 185 12.34 -5.41 -6.16
CA PHE A 185 11.51 -6.15 -5.21
C PHE A 185 11.33 -7.60 -5.69
N GLU A 186 11.13 -8.52 -4.74
CA GLU A 186 10.46 -9.77 -5.07
C GLU A 186 8.97 -9.44 -5.17
N TRP A 187 8.32 -9.66 -6.31
CA TRP A 187 6.94 -9.20 -6.51
C TRP A 187 6.07 -10.21 -7.23
N ASP A 188 4.77 -10.14 -6.92
CA ASP A 188 3.70 -10.82 -7.63
C ASP A 188 2.54 -9.85 -7.85
N ILE A 189 1.76 -10.07 -8.91
CA ILE A 189 0.54 -9.30 -9.17
C ILE A 189 -0.64 -10.21 -9.47
N SER A 190 -1.77 -9.93 -8.81
CA SER A 190 -3.00 -10.69 -9.00
C SER A 190 -4.21 -9.81 -9.30
N TYR A 191 -5.12 -10.34 -10.10
CA TYR A 191 -6.42 -9.72 -10.30
C TYR A 191 -7.31 -9.94 -9.07
N GLN A 192 -7.81 -8.86 -8.50
CA GLN A 192 -8.80 -8.91 -7.42
C GLN A 192 -9.97 -8.00 -7.74
N ARG A 193 -11.13 -8.63 -7.98
CA ARG A 193 -12.38 -7.92 -8.24
C ARG A 193 -12.73 -7.01 -7.06
N GLN A 194 -12.97 -5.74 -7.34
CA GLN A 194 -13.57 -4.81 -6.39
C GLN A 194 -15.09 -4.92 -6.50
N GLN A 195 -15.78 -5.22 -5.40
CA GLN A 195 -17.24 -5.11 -5.38
C GLN A 195 -17.62 -3.63 -5.47
N LYS A 196 -18.61 -3.30 -6.33
CA LYS A 196 -19.11 -1.93 -6.48
C LYS A 196 -19.59 -1.45 -5.10
N THR A 197 -18.87 -0.54 -4.47
CA THR A 197 -19.36 0.17 -3.29
C THR A 197 -20.58 0.98 -3.69
N LYS A 198 -21.62 1.01 -2.85
CA LYS A 198 -22.77 1.90 -3.04
C LYS A 198 -22.25 3.33 -3.24
N LEU A 199 -22.64 3.95 -4.34
CA LEU A 199 -22.31 5.34 -4.64
C LEU A 199 -22.86 6.20 -3.50
N THR A 200 -21.97 6.68 -2.64
CA THR A 200 -22.28 7.75 -1.70
C THR A 200 -21.99 9.04 -2.45
N GLY A 201 -23.06 9.70 -2.90
CA GLY A 201 -23.01 11.00 -3.53
C GLY A 201 -22.50 12.03 -2.53
N GLY A 202 -21.24 12.43 -2.69
CA GLY A 202 -20.65 13.51 -1.94
C GLY A 202 -19.62 14.19 -2.84
N THR A 203 -19.64 15.51 -2.88
CA THR A 203 -18.63 16.34 -3.55
C THR A 203 -17.30 16.09 -2.85
N ARG A 204 -16.49 15.13 -3.36
CA ARG A 204 -15.15 14.90 -2.81
C ARG A 204 -14.32 16.16 -3.07
N VAL A 205 -13.81 16.76 -2.00
CA VAL A 205 -12.83 17.84 -2.10
C VAL A 205 -11.63 17.29 -2.87
N LYS A 206 -11.31 17.89 -4.02
CA LYS A 206 -10.14 17.53 -4.83
C LYS A 206 -8.87 18.01 -4.13
N SER A 207 -8.50 17.37 -3.02
CA SER A 207 -7.22 17.61 -2.36
C SER A 207 -6.11 16.89 -3.14
N PHE A 208 -4.95 17.54 -3.28
CA PHE A 208 -3.76 16.88 -3.80
C PHE A 208 -3.37 15.70 -2.90
N PRO A 209 -2.85 14.60 -3.47
CA PRO A 209 -2.46 13.42 -2.70
C PRO A 209 -1.28 13.79 -1.80
N GLN A 210 -1.48 13.67 -0.50
CA GLN A 210 -0.50 14.09 0.49
C GLN A 210 0.65 13.08 0.53
N SER A 211 1.89 13.58 0.44
CA SER A 211 3.10 12.76 0.61
C SER A 211 3.19 11.58 -0.36
N LEU A 212 2.56 11.66 -1.53
CA LEU A 212 2.62 10.58 -2.52
C LEU A 212 4.01 10.46 -3.16
N PHE A 213 4.72 11.59 -3.30
CA PHE A 213 5.98 11.69 -4.01
C PHE A 213 7.09 12.38 -3.19
N PRO A 214 7.41 11.96 -1.96
CA PRO A 214 8.39 12.60 -1.08
C PRO A 214 9.83 12.61 -1.62
N TRP A 215 10.13 11.83 -2.65
CA TRP A 215 11.43 11.80 -3.33
C TRP A 215 11.55 12.77 -4.51
N LEU A 216 10.46 13.44 -4.93
CA LEU A 216 10.51 14.35 -6.08
C LEU A 216 11.45 15.52 -5.80
N ARG A 217 12.43 15.70 -6.69
CA ARG A 217 13.24 16.92 -6.80
C ARG A 217 12.72 17.67 -8.00
N ILE A 218 12.34 18.93 -7.83
CA ILE A 218 11.64 19.69 -8.86
C ILE A 218 12.46 20.93 -9.16
N GLU A 219 12.88 21.06 -10.40
CA GLU A 219 13.56 22.25 -10.89
C GLU A 219 12.55 23.14 -11.60
N LYS A 220 12.68 24.45 -11.41
CA LYS A 220 11.79 25.46 -11.97
C LYS A 220 12.63 26.56 -12.61
N THR A 221 12.36 26.84 -13.87
CA THR A 221 12.94 27.98 -14.59
C THR A 221 11.81 28.89 -15.03
N ILE A 222 11.92 30.19 -14.73
CA ILE A 222 10.93 31.18 -15.15
C ILE A 222 11.48 31.90 -16.37
N ALA A 223 10.72 31.93 -17.46
CA ALA A 223 11.05 32.71 -18.65
C ALA A 223 9.77 33.39 -19.16
N GLY A 224 9.74 34.73 -19.11
CA GLY A 224 8.54 35.52 -19.40
C GLY A 224 7.38 35.12 -18.48
N ASP A 225 6.21 34.88 -19.07
CA ASP A 225 4.98 34.49 -18.37
C ASP A 225 4.83 32.98 -18.16
N MET A 226 5.91 32.21 -18.34
CA MET A 226 5.91 30.75 -18.25
C MET A 226 6.88 30.25 -17.20
N ILE A 227 6.47 29.19 -16.51
CA ILE A 227 7.28 28.38 -15.60
C ILE A 227 7.54 27.04 -16.29
N TYR A 228 8.81 26.72 -16.49
CA TYR A 228 9.28 25.44 -17.00
C TYR A 228 9.62 24.57 -15.80
N VAL A 229 8.89 23.47 -15.64
CA VAL A 229 9.03 22.53 -14.54
C VAL A 229 9.66 21.24 -15.04
N THR A 230 10.85 20.94 -14.54
CA THR A 230 11.56 19.69 -14.85
C THR A 230 11.36 18.70 -13.71
N LEU A 231 10.81 17.53 -14.04
CA LEU A 231 10.59 16.43 -13.11
C LEU A 231 11.49 15.24 -13.44
N PRO A 232 11.94 14.45 -12.45
CA PRO A 232 12.58 13.17 -12.67
C PRO A 232 11.68 12.28 -13.53
N ASN A 233 12.27 11.49 -14.43
CA ASN A 233 11.53 10.60 -15.32
C ASN A 233 10.65 9.64 -14.51
N CYS A 234 9.37 9.97 -14.39
CA CYS A 234 8.37 9.30 -13.56
C CYS A 234 6.98 9.56 -14.16
N PRO A 235 6.44 8.61 -14.94
CA PRO A 235 5.14 8.80 -15.61
C PRO A 235 4.01 9.14 -14.65
N ALA A 236 4.00 8.56 -13.45
CA ALA A 236 2.98 8.82 -12.44
C ALA A 236 3.00 10.27 -11.93
N ALA A 237 4.19 10.80 -11.63
CA ALA A 237 4.33 12.19 -11.17
C ALA A 237 3.98 13.18 -12.29
N GLN A 238 4.44 12.92 -13.52
CA GLN A 238 4.12 13.73 -14.69
C GLN A 238 2.62 13.75 -15.00
N ALA A 239 1.95 12.59 -14.95
CA ALA A 239 0.50 12.52 -15.16
C ALA A 239 -0.26 13.29 -14.07
N GLN A 240 0.18 13.15 -12.81
CA GLN A 240 -0.54 13.71 -11.67
C GLN A 240 -0.40 15.24 -11.57
N ILE A 241 0.75 15.84 -11.92
CA ILE A 241 0.87 17.32 -12.01
C ILE A 241 0.04 17.89 -13.15
N ILE A 242 0.02 17.24 -14.33
CA ILE A 242 -0.77 17.68 -15.48
C ILE A 242 -2.26 17.61 -15.17
N ALA A 243 -2.69 16.54 -14.48
CA ALA A 243 -4.07 16.39 -14.03
C ALA A 243 -4.47 17.45 -12.97
N SER A 244 -3.52 17.83 -12.11
CA SER A 244 -3.75 18.74 -10.99
C SER A 244 -3.80 20.21 -11.39
N ILE A 245 -3.07 20.59 -12.44
CA ILE A 245 -2.93 21.99 -12.88
C ILE A 245 -3.52 22.11 -14.27
N ARG A 246 -4.72 22.69 -14.37
CA ARG A 246 -5.49 22.80 -15.63
C ARG A 246 -4.72 23.41 -16.80
N LEU A 247 -3.81 24.34 -16.51
CA LEU A 247 -3.02 25.05 -17.53
C LEU A 247 -1.68 24.38 -17.85
N ALA A 248 -1.32 23.30 -17.15
CA ALA A 248 -0.06 22.59 -17.37
C ALA A 248 -0.10 21.79 -18.68
N LYS A 249 1.00 21.85 -19.44
CA LYS A 249 1.19 21.09 -20.69
C LYS A 249 2.59 20.50 -20.73
N LYS A 250 2.76 19.36 -21.40
CA LYS A 250 4.09 18.85 -21.72
C LYS A 250 4.67 19.67 -22.87
N ASP A 251 5.91 20.09 -22.70
CA ASP A 251 6.74 20.55 -23.80
C ASP A 251 7.29 19.35 -24.57
N GLY A 252 7.68 19.56 -25.84
CA GLY A 252 8.29 18.53 -26.68
C GLY A 252 9.58 17.95 -26.09
N GLU A 253 10.25 18.71 -25.21
CA GLU A 253 11.52 18.34 -24.56
C GLU A 253 11.34 17.63 -23.19
N GLY A 254 10.10 17.29 -22.82
CA GLY A 254 9.81 16.55 -21.58
C GLY A 254 9.66 17.41 -20.32
N SER A 255 9.88 18.72 -20.44
CA SER A 255 9.52 19.72 -19.44
C SER A 255 8.00 19.91 -19.37
N ILE A 256 7.50 20.42 -18.24
CA ILE A 256 6.09 20.78 -18.08
C ILE A 256 5.99 22.30 -17.98
N VAL A 257 5.25 22.90 -18.91
CA VAL A 257 5.08 24.35 -19.00
C VAL A 257 3.79 24.74 -18.29
N ILE A 258 3.89 25.72 -17.39
CA ILE A 258 2.80 26.24 -16.58
C ILE A 258 2.82 27.76 -16.62
N PRO A 259 1.72 28.43 -16.98
CA PRO A 259 1.67 29.89 -16.93
C PRO A 259 1.94 30.44 -15.52
N LEU A 260 2.62 31.59 -15.42
CA LEU A 260 3.04 32.20 -14.16
C LEU A 260 1.86 32.49 -13.22
N ASN A 261 0.68 32.78 -13.77
CA ASN A 261 -0.55 33.00 -12.99
C ASN A 261 -1.02 31.73 -12.22
N ALA A 262 -0.57 30.54 -12.61
CA ALA A 262 -0.86 29.27 -11.95
C ALA A 262 0.22 28.84 -10.94
N ARG A 263 1.20 29.72 -10.64
CA ARG A 263 2.28 29.45 -9.67
C ARG A 263 1.76 28.99 -8.31
N GLY A 264 0.69 29.60 -7.80
CA GLY A 264 0.11 29.21 -6.51
C GLY A 264 -0.39 27.76 -6.48
N ALA A 265 -1.01 27.30 -7.59
CA ALA A 265 -1.42 25.91 -7.73
C ALA A 265 -0.23 24.96 -7.83
N LEU A 266 0.82 25.35 -8.56
CA LEU A 266 2.08 24.60 -8.62
C LEU A 266 2.72 24.45 -7.25
N ASP A 267 2.90 25.55 -6.50
CA ASP A 267 3.54 25.51 -5.20
C ASP A 267 2.70 24.71 -4.18
N ALA A 268 1.38 24.84 -4.19
CA ALA A 268 0.48 24.03 -3.38
C ALA A 268 0.56 22.53 -3.71
N TRP A 269 0.65 22.20 -5.00
CA TRP A 269 0.82 20.83 -5.46
C TRP A 269 2.14 20.24 -4.97
N ILE A 270 3.25 20.95 -5.16
CA ILE A 270 4.58 20.51 -4.71
C ILE A 270 4.58 20.28 -3.20
N ASN A 271 4.08 21.24 -2.44
CA ASN A 271 4.03 21.14 -0.98
C ASN A 271 3.20 19.94 -0.53
N ALA A 272 2.07 19.66 -1.18
CA ALA A 272 1.22 18.53 -0.84
C ALA A 272 1.90 17.19 -1.14
N VAL A 273 2.42 16.99 -2.35
CA VAL A 273 2.92 15.68 -2.79
C VAL A 273 4.29 15.34 -2.24
N THR A 274 5.12 16.33 -1.92
CA THR A 274 6.49 16.13 -1.42
C THR A 274 6.62 16.21 0.10
N LYS A 275 5.54 16.53 0.83
CA LYS A 275 5.55 16.63 2.29
C LYS A 275 6.11 15.35 2.91
N ARG A 276 7.16 15.45 3.72
CA ARG A 276 7.63 14.32 4.52
C ARG A 276 6.69 14.16 5.71
N ASN A 277 6.09 12.98 5.86
CA ASN A 277 5.42 12.63 7.11
C ASN A 277 6.54 12.44 8.15
N GLY A 278 6.55 13.30 9.17
CA GLY A 278 7.51 13.23 10.28
C GLY A 278 7.30 12.01 11.16
#